data_AF-A0A7V3RME5-F1
#
_entry.id   AF-A0A7V3RME5-F1
#
_cell.length_a   1.000
_cell.length_b   1.000
_cell.length_c   1.000
_cell.angle_alpha   90.00
_cell.angle_beta   90.00
_cell.angle_gamma   90.00
#
_symmetry.space_group_name_H-M   'P 1'
#
loop_
_entity.id
_entity.type
_entity.pdbx_description
1 polymer ?
#
loop_
_entity_poly.entity_id
_entity_poly.type
_entity_poly.pdbx_seq_one_letter_code
_entity_poly.pdbx_strand_id
1 'polypeptide(L)'
;PLAPSAHAGDERERGVAGLQRALASLTEVAQWAAAFGVRLALEFRSSASFCTSLDTALALIAQCGEPNVGVNFDVFHYYMGPSKFEDLALLTRHNLAFVQLSDVVGMPRELARDADRILPGEGDFRLQPIVEHLRTIGYDGWVSLELFNPTLWQLHPAQVAELGLASLERLLHP
;
A
#
# COMPACT_ATOMS: atom_id res chain seq x y z
N PRO A 1 35.13 -21.05 -10.30
CA PRO A 1 33.94 -21.10 -9.42
C PRO A 1 34.14 -20.19 -8.21
N LEU A 2 33.49 -19.02 -8.21
CA LEU A 2 33.46 -18.14 -7.03
C LEU A 2 32.63 -18.85 -5.95
N ALA A 3 33.22 -19.09 -4.78
CA ALA A 3 32.47 -19.57 -3.63
C ALA A 3 31.38 -18.55 -3.26
N PRO A 4 30.17 -18.98 -2.86
CA PRO A 4 29.16 -18.05 -2.36
C PRO A 4 29.72 -17.32 -1.15
N SER A 5 29.64 -15.98 -1.15
CA SER A 5 30.18 -15.17 -0.05
C SER A 5 29.37 -15.46 1.24
N ALA A 6 30.06 -15.69 2.35
CA ALA A 6 29.44 -15.99 3.65
C ALA A 6 28.45 -14.91 4.12
N HIS A 7 28.59 -13.67 3.64
CA HIS A 7 27.69 -12.55 3.95
C HIS A 7 26.28 -12.72 3.37
N ALA A 8 26.14 -13.36 2.20
CA ALA A 8 24.85 -13.56 1.55
C ALA A 8 24.00 -14.66 2.24
N GLY A 9 24.65 -15.63 2.90
CA GLY A 9 23.96 -16.66 3.69
C GLY A 9 23.30 -16.08 4.93
N ASP A 10 24.02 -15.22 5.64
CA ASP A 10 23.60 -14.57 6.88
C ASP A 10 22.47 -13.53 6.66
N GLU A 11 22.50 -12.79 5.55
CA GLU A 11 21.38 -11.89 5.17
C GLU A 11 20.11 -12.65 4.78
N ARG A 12 20.25 -13.78 4.06
CA ARG A 12 19.12 -14.63 3.68
C ARG A 12 18.45 -15.26 4.91
N GLU A 13 19.24 -15.76 5.86
CA GLU A 13 18.73 -16.33 7.11
C GLU A 13 18.01 -15.27 7.95
N ARG A 14 18.58 -14.07 8.06
CA ARG A 14 17.91 -12.92 8.71
C ARG A 14 16.58 -12.57 8.03
N GLY A 15 16.54 -12.56 6.70
CA GLY A 15 15.34 -12.29 5.92
C GLY A 15 14.23 -13.32 6.19
N VAL A 16 14.57 -14.62 6.18
CA VAL A 16 13.63 -15.70 6.50
C VAL A 16 13.11 -15.58 7.94
N ALA A 17 14.01 -15.36 8.90
CA ALA A 17 13.61 -15.18 10.29
C ALA A 17 12.74 -13.92 10.50
N GLY A 18 13.01 -12.85 9.75
CA GLY A 18 12.18 -11.64 9.74
C GLY A 18 10.77 -11.90 9.22
N LEU A 19 10.64 -12.61 8.10
CA LEU A 19 9.35 -12.99 7.52
C LEU A 19 8.53 -13.89 8.45
N GLN A 20 9.16 -14.90 9.06
CA GLN A 20 8.50 -15.78 10.02
C GLN A 20 7.98 -15.03 11.24
N ARG A 21 8.77 -14.09 11.78
CA ARG A 21 8.32 -13.21 12.86
C ARG A 21 7.16 -12.33 12.43
N ALA A 22 7.24 -11.71 11.25
CA ALA A 22 6.16 -10.87 10.73
C ALA A 22 4.85 -11.63 10.57
N LEU A 23 4.91 -12.86 10.03
CA LEU A 23 3.75 -13.75 9.92
C LEU A 23 3.16 -14.08 11.29
N ALA A 24 3.99 -14.53 12.24
CA ALA A 24 3.54 -14.87 13.59
C ALA A 24 2.89 -13.66 14.30
N SER A 25 3.52 -12.49 14.23
CA SER A 25 2.97 -11.27 14.83
C SER A 25 1.67 -10.83 14.15
N LEU A 26 1.57 -10.94 12.82
CA LEU A 26 0.35 -10.60 12.08
C LEU A 26 -0.81 -11.53 12.49
N THR A 27 -0.56 -12.84 12.59
CA THR A 27 -1.57 -13.81 13.06
C THR A 27 -2.01 -13.51 14.49
N GLU A 28 -1.07 -13.26 15.40
CA GLU A 28 -1.38 -12.95 16.81
C GLU A 28 -2.25 -11.69 16.94
N VAL A 29 -1.88 -10.59 16.27
CA VAL A 29 -2.66 -9.36 16.33
C VAL A 29 -4.01 -9.51 15.63
N ALA A 30 -4.11 -10.29 14.58
CA ALA A 30 -5.37 -10.55 13.87
C ALA A 30 -6.36 -11.31 14.76
N GLN A 31 -5.92 -12.38 15.42
CA GLN A 31 -6.72 -13.15 16.36
C GLN A 31 -7.19 -12.30 17.54
N TRP A 32 -6.33 -11.41 18.04
CA TRP A 32 -6.69 -10.49 19.11
C TRP A 32 -7.70 -9.43 18.64
N ALA A 33 -7.45 -8.80 17.48
CA ALA A 33 -8.32 -7.80 16.87
C ALA A 33 -9.71 -8.34 16.52
N ALA A 34 -9.81 -9.64 16.18
CA ALA A 34 -11.08 -10.28 15.85
C ALA A 34 -12.08 -10.23 17.03
N ALA A 35 -11.61 -10.29 18.27
CA ALA A 35 -12.45 -10.16 19.47
C ALA A 35 -13.13 -8.78 19.59
N PHE A 36 -12.60 -7.77 18.87
CA PHE A 36 -13.13 -6.40 18.84
C PHE A 36 -13.83 -6.06 17.52
N GLY A 37 -13.99 -7.03 16.61
CA GLY A 37 -14.54 -6.78 15.28
C GLY A 37 -13.66 -5.87 14.42
N VAL A 38 -12.36 -5.79 14.73
CA VAL A 38 -11.40 -4.96 13.99
C VAL A 38 -10.81 -5.76 12.83
N ARG A 39 -10.85 -5.17 11.63
CA ARG A 39 -10.17 -5.67 10.43
C ARG A 39 -8.81 -4.99 10.30
N LEU A 40 -7.76 -5.77 10.10
CA LEU A 40 -6.41 -5.29 9.87
C LEU A 40 -6.16 -5.06 8.39
N ALA A 41 -5.44 -3.98 8.09
CA ALA A 41 -4.99 -3.63 6.76
C ALA A 41 -3.45 -3.62 6.74
N LEU A 42 -2.84 -4.65 6.16
CA LEU A 42 -1.40 -4.76 6.02
C LEU A 42 -0.92 -3.92 4.84
N GLU A 43 -0.13 -2.89 5.11
CA GLU A 43 0.47 -2.04 4.08
C GLU A 43 1.83 -2.58 3.64
N PHE A 44 1.98 -2.81 2.34
CA PHE A 44 3.29 -3.03 1.74
C PHE A 44 3.93 -1.69 1.44
N ARG A 45 5.24 -1.56 1.73
CA ARG A 45 5.95 -0.30 1.51
C ARG A 45 7.14 -0.52 0.59
N SER A 46 7.23 0.29 -0.46
CA SER A 46 8.31 0.22 -1.46
C SER A 46 9.72 0.31 -0.86
N SER A 47 9.87 0.94 0.30
CA SER A 47 11.14 1.10 1.02
C SER A 47 11.39 0.06 2.12
N ALA A 48 10.47 -0.90 2.32
CA ALA A 48 10.64 -1.94 3.34
C ALA A 48 11.73 -2.95 2.94
N SER A 49 12.26 -3.69 3.91
CA SER A 49 13.23 -4.76 3.66
C SER A 49 12.59 -6.05 3.13
N PHE A 50 11.28 -6.22 3.32
CA PHE A 50 10.43 -7.28 2.80
C PHE A 50 8.99 -6.75 2.69
N CYS A 51 8.11 -7.47 1.99
CA CYS A 51 6.72 -7.00 1.75
C CYS A 51 6.70 -5.62 1.07
N THR A 52 7.38 -5.54 -0.08
CA THR A 52 7.56 -4.28 -0.82
C THR A 52 6.60 -4.13 -2.00
N SER A 53 5.86 -5.19 -2.32
CA SER A 53 4.94 -5.26 -3.46
C SER A 53 3.60 -5.88 -3.07
N LEU A 54 2.60 -5.64 -3.92
CA LEU A 54 1.25 -6.13 -3.70
C LEU A 54 1.18 -7.66 -3.64
N ASP A 55 1.85 -8.37 -4.56
CA ASP A 55 1.86 -9.83 -4.61
C ASP A 55 2.48 -10.45 -3.34
N THR A 56 3.58 -9.87 -2.84
CA THR A 56 4.24 -10.32 -1.60
C THR A 56 3.38 -10.07 -0.37
N ALA A 57 2.65 -8.95 -0.32
CA ALA A 57 1.69 -8.66 0.75
C ALA A 57 0.54 -9.66 0.76
N LEU A 58 -0.05 -9.93 -0.41
CA LEU A 58 -1.13 -10.90 -0.56
C LEU A 58 -0.68 -12.32 -0.22
N ALA A 59 0.54 -12.70 -0.57
CA ALA A 59 1.11 -13.98 -0.18
C ALA A 59 1.30 -14.10 1.35
N LEU A 60 1.67 -13.00 2.03
CA LEU A 60 1.79 -12.98 3.49
C LEU A 60 0.41 -13.05 4.17
N ILE A 61 -0.59 -12.34 3.65
CA ILE A 61 -1.98 -12.39 4.12
C ILE A 61 -2.56 -13.80 3.94
N ALA A 62 -2.35 -14.43 2.78
CA ALA A 62 -2.81 -15.79 2.52
C ALA A 62 -2.17 -16.81 3.48
N GLN A 63 -0.88 -16.63 3.83
CA GLN A 63 -0.21 -17.46 4.83
C GLN A 63 -0.70 -17.19 6.26
N CYS A 64 -1.06 -15.94 6.58
CA CYS A 64 -1.65 -15.58 7.86
C CYS A 64 -2.98 -16.32 8.08
N GLY A 65 -3.81 -16.42 7.03
CA GLY A 65 -5.03 -17.23 7.04
C GLY A 65 -6.18 -16.66 7.87
N GLU A 66 -5.98 -15.53 8.55
CA GLU A 66 -6.98 -14.89 9.39
C GLU A 66 -7.99 -14.08 8.55
N PRO A 67 -9.31 -14.28 8.74
CA PRO A 67 -10.35 -13.71 7.86
C PRO A 67 -10.52 -12.20 8.02
N ASN A 68 -10.01 -11.61 9.11
CA ASN A 68 -10.05 -10.18 9.38
C ASN A 68 -8.76 -9.46 8.95
N VAL A 69 -7.96 -10.04 8.05
CA VAL A 69 -6.76 -9.41 7.50
C VAL A 69 -6.92 -9.20 6.00
N GLY A 70 -6.65 -7.98 5.54
CA GLY A 70 -6.52 -7.66 4.12
C GLY A 70 -5.35 -6.70 3.88
N VAL A 71 -5.16 -6.31 2.63
CA VAL A 71 -4.11 -5.37 2.23
C VAL A 71 -4.61 -3.94 2.42
N ASN A 72 -3.71 -3.06 2.89
CA ASN A 72 -3.80 -1.64 2.68
C ASN A 72 -3.13 -1.33 1.34
N PHE A 73 -3.90 -0.94 0.34
CA PHE A 73 -3.41 -0.60 -0.99
C PHE A 73 -3.10 0.90 -1.07
N ASP A 74 -1.83 1.24 -0.82
CA ASP A 74 -1.29 2.57 -1.09
C ASP A 74 -0.76 2.65 -2.52
N VAL A 75 -1.35 3.54 -3.33
CA VAL A 75 -0.91 3.75 -4.73
C VAL A 75 0.52 4.24 -4.83
N PHE A 76 1.03 5.02 -3.87
CA PHE A 76 2.41 5.47 -3.90
C PHE A 76 3.36 4.28 -3.80
N HIS A 77 3.17 3.39 -2.82
CA HIS A 77 3.98 2.20 -2.69
C HIS A 77 3.80 1.22 -3.84
N TYR A 78 2.62 1.17 -4.45
CA TYR A 78 2.38 0.40 -5.66
C TYR A 78 3.22 0.87 -6.85
N TYR A 79 3.28 2.17 -7.12
CA TYR A 79 4.06 2.73 -8.23
C TYR A 79 5.57 2.78 -7.94
N MET A 80 5.96 3.04 -6.69
CA MET A 80 7.37 3.14 -6.31
C MET A 80 8.01 1.79 -6.03
N GLY A 81 7.22 0.80 -5.62
CA GLY A 81 7.63 -0.57 -5.31
C GLY A 81 7.65 -1.48 -6.54
N PRO A 82 8.19 -2.70 -6.44
CA PRO A 82 8.37 -3.60 -7.58
C PRO A 82 7.05 -4.20 -8.12
N SER A 83 5.90 -3.79 -7.59
CA SER A 83 4.59 -4.16 -8.15
C SER A 83 4.48 -3.75 -9.61
N LYS A 84 3.81 -4.57 -10.39
CA LYS A 84 3.50 -4.31 -11.79
C LYS A 84 2.05 -3.91 -11.92
N PHE A 85 1.72 -3.20 -12.99
CA PHE A 85 0.36 -2.73 -13.19
C PHE A 85 -0.67 -3.87 -13.28
N GLU A 86 -0.27 -5.02 -13.83
CA GLU A 86 -1.09 -6.23 -13.89
C GLU A 86 -1.38 -6.87 -12.52
N ASP A 87 -0.57 -6.59 -11.49
CA ASP A 87 -0.78 -7.14 -10.14
C ASP A 87 -2.07 -6.59 -9.50
N LEU A 88 -2.60 -5.47 -10.02
CA LEU A 88 -3.92 -4.95 -9.65
C LEU A 88 -5.01 -6.03 -9.73
N ALA A 89 -4.92 -6.94 -10.71
CA ALA A 89 -5.87 -8.04 -10.88
C ALA A 89 -5.86 -9.06 -9.72
N LEU A 90 -4.84 -9.06 -8.86
CA LEU A 90 -4.78 -9.88 -7.64
C LEU A 90 -5.69 -9.33 -6.53
N LEU A 91 -6.09 -8.06 -6.59
CA LEU A 91 -7.02 -7.48 -5.63
C LEU A 91 -8.43 -8.01 -5.87
N THR A 92 -9.07 -8.38 -4.78
CA THR A 92 -10.47 -8.78 -4.69
C THR A 92 -11.13 -8.01 -3.55
N ARG A 93 -12.46 -7.94 -3.52
CA ARG A 93 -13.19 -7.33 -2.40
C ARG A 93 -12.78 -7.90 -1.04
N HIS A 94 -12.51 -9.20 -0.98
CA HIS A 94 -12.22 -9.91 0.26
C HIS A 94 -10.81 -9.65 0.79
N ASN A 95 -9.82 -9.54 -0.10
CA ASN A 95 -8.43 -9.31 0.33
C ASN A 95 -8.06 -7.83 0.44
N LEU A 96 -8.89 -6.91 -0.04
CA LEU A 96 -8.67 -5.46 0.07
C LEU A 96 -9.35 -4.90 1.32
N ALA A 97 -8.57 -4.35 2.25
CA ALA A 97 -9.08 -3.80 3.51
C ALA A 97 -9.17 -2.27 3.49
N PHE A 98 -8.18 -1.59 2.92
CA PHE A 98 -8.08 -0.13 2.92
C PHE A 98 -7.39 0.35 1.63
N VAL A 99 -7.72 1.56 1.18
CA VAL A 99 -7.11 2.18 -0.01
C VAL A 99 -6.59 3.55 0.36
N GLN A 100 -5.35 3.86 -0.02
CA GLN A 100 -4.77 5.19 0.10
C GLN A 100 -4.44 5.72 -1.28
N LEU A 101 -4.88 6.95 -1.55
CA LEU A 101 -4.67 7.65 -2.80
C LEU A 101 -3.77 8.87 -2.60
N SER A 102 -2.87 9.04 -3.57
CA SER A 102 -2.00 10.19 -3.77
C SER A 102 -1.59 10.21 -5.24
N ASP A 103 -0.74 11.17 -5.61
CA ASP A 103 -0.06 11.19 -6.91
C ASP A 103 1.41 11.61 -6.76
N VAL A 104 2.17 11.53 -7.84
CA VAL A 104 3.52 12.10 -7.97
C VAL A 104 3.67 12.63 -9.39
N VAL A 105 4.35 13.77 -9.57
CA VAL A 105 4.56 14.38 -10.89
C VAL A 105 6.04 14.59 -11.19
N GLY A 106 6.45 14.26 -12.42
CA GLY A 106 7.74 14.64 -12.98
C GLY A 106 8.96 14.02 -12.30
N MET A 107 8.78 12.92 -11.56
CA MET A 107 9.84 12.31 -10.78
C MET A 107 10.05 10.83 -11.13
N PRO A 108 11.30 10.39 -11.40
CA PRO A 108 11.62 8.98 -11.50
C PRO A 108 11.27 8.22 -10.22
N ARG A 109 10.76 7.00 -10.37
CA ARG A 109 10.30 6.18 -9.25
C ARG A 109 11.37 5.93 -8.17
N GLU A 110 12.65 5.86 -8.56
CA GLU A 110 13.77 5.60 -7.67
C GLU A 110 14.12 6.80 -6.78
N LEU A 111 13.66 7.99 -7.17
CA LEU A 111 13.96 9.25 -6.48
C LEU A 111 12.80 9.71 -5.58
N ALA A 112 11.56 9.35 -5.94
CA ALA A 112 10.38 9.76 -5.21
C ALA A 112 10.35 9.28 -3.75
N ARG A 113 9.99 10.19 -2.87
CA ARG A 113 9.82 10.00 -1.42
C ARG A 113 8.39 10.35 -1.02
N ASP A 114 8.01 9.96 0.18
CA ASP A 114 6.67 10.25 0.71
C ASP A 114 6.34 11.76 0.67
N ALA A 115 7.35 12.61 0.87
CA ALA A 115 7.19 14.07 0.82
C ALA A 115 6.87 14.63 -0.58
N ASP A 116 7.12 13.86 -1.64
CA ASP A 116 6.85 14.25 -3.02
C ASP A 116 5.41 13.94 -3.45
N ARG A 117 4.62 13.29 -2.59
CA ARG A 117 3.22 13.00 -2.84
C ARG A 117 2.42 14.29 -3.04
N ILE A 118 1.56 14.34 -4.05
CA ILE A 118 0.64 15.44 -4.34
C ILE A 118 -0.81 14.93 -4.39
N LEU A 119 -1.76 15.84 -4.56
CA LEU A 119 -3.18 15.49 -4.65
C LEU A 119 -3.43 14.50 -5.81
N PRO A 120 -4.27 13.47 -5.61
CA PRO A 120 -4.58 12.50 -6.64
C PRO A 120 -5.20 13.14 -7.88
N GLY A 121 -4.72 12.74 -9.06
CA GLY A 121 -5.18 13.25 -10.35
C GLY A 121 -4.47 14.52 -10.81
N GLU A 122 -3.48 15.00 -10.08
CA GLU A 122 -2.61 16.12 -10.47
C GLU A 122 -1.21 15.66 -10.92
N GLY A 123 -0.97 14.34 -10.95
CA GLY A 123 0.32 13.77 -11.33
C GLY A 123 0.25 12.72 -12.43
N ASP A 124 1.25 11.83 -12.42
CA ASP A 124 1.54 10.89 -13.50
C ASP A 124 0.94 9.50 -13.26
N PHE A 125 0.36 9.23 -12.08
CA PHE A 125 -0.24 7.93 -11.78
C PHE A 125 -1.49 7.68 -12.63
N ARG A 126 -1.61 6.45 -13.16
CA ARG A 126 -2.79 6.00 -13.91
C ARG A 126 -3.89 5.57 -12.92
N LEU A 127 -4.47 6.54 -12.22
CA LEU A 127 -5.45 6.29 -11.16
C LEU A 127 -6.83 5.84 -11.67
N GLN A 128 -7.25 6.27 -12.86
CA GLN A 128 -8.58 5.91 -13.39
C GLN A 128 -8.79 4.38 -13.52
N PRO A 129 -7.88 3.61 -14.14
CA PRO A 129 -7.97 2.15 -14.13
C PRO A 129 -7.99 1.50 -12.74
N ILE A 130 -7.31 2.10 -11.75
CA ILE A 130 -7.32 1.61 -10.36
C ILE A 130 -8.73 1.78 -9.80
N VAL A 131 -9.31 2.96 -9.93
CA VAL A 131 -10.69 3.23 -9.48
C VAL A 131 -11.71 2.34 -10.19
N GLU A 132 -11.56 2.13 -11.51
CA GLU A 132 -12.40 1.21 -12.28
C GLU A 132 -12.30 -0.22 -11.78
N HIS A 133 -11.09 -0.69 -11.44
CA HIS A 133 -10.90 -2.01 -10.83
C HIS A 133 -11.56 -2.11 -9.46
N LEU A 134 -11.40 -1.10 -8.61
CA LEU A 134 -12.06 -1.03 -7.29
C LEU A 134 -13.59 -1.13 -7.42
N ARG A 135 -14.18 -0.43 -8.39
CA ARG A 135 -15.62 -0.56 -8.70
C ARG A 135 -15.97 -1.96 -9.20
N THR A 136 -15.16 -2.52 -10.08
CA THR A 136 -15.40 -3.84 -10.70
C THR A 136 -15.40 -4.96 -9.67
N ILE A 137 -14.46 -4.93 -8.71
CA ILE A 137 -14.43 -5.90 -7.62
C ILE A 137 -15.49 -5.63 -6.56
N GLY A 138 -16.22 -4.50 -6.64
CA GLY A 138 -17.24 -4.11 -5.68
C GLY A 138 -16.65 -3.69 -4.32
N TYR A 139 -15.50 -3.01 -4.32
CA TYR A 139 -14.92 -2.45 -3.11
C TYR A 139 -15.86 -1.40 -2.49
N ASP A 140 -16.23 -1.61 -1.24
CA ASP A 140 -17.15 -0.79 -0.46
C ASP A 140 -16.53 -0.25 0.84
N GLY A 141 -15.18 -0.32 0.93
CA GLY A 141 -14.43 0.20 2.06
C GLY A 141 -14.03 1.67 1.91
N TRP A 142 -13.20 2.13 2.85
CA TRP A 142 -12.74 3.51 2.91
C TRP A 142 -11.60 3.79 1.93
N VAL A 143 -11.67 4.96 1.29
CA VAL A 143 -10.57 5.55 0.54
C VAL A 143 -10.02 6.72 1.35
N SER A 144 -8.73 6.69 1.65
CA SER A 144 -8.03 7.75 2.36
C SER A 144 -7.17 8.57 1.40
N LEU A 145 -7.13 9.88 1.62
CA LEU A 145 -6.08 10.73 1.07
C LEU A 145 -4.84 10.59 1.96
N GLU A 146 -3.69 10.21 1.41
CA GLU A 146 -2.46 10.11 2.17
C GLU A 146 -1.33 10.91 1.54
N LEU A 147 -0.96 12.01 2.20
CA LEU A 147 0.02 12.98 1.71
C LEU A 147 1.01 13.33 2.82
N PHE A 148 2.28 13.43 2.47
CA PHE A 148 3.33 13.94 3.35
C PHE A 148 3.98 15.22 2.81
N ASN A 149 3.23 15.97 2.01
CA ASN A 149 3.74 17.12 1.27
C ASN A 149 3.96 18.35 2.17
N PRO A 150 5.21 18.80 2.40
CA PRO A 150 5.48 19.94 3.26
C PRO A 150 4.92 21.27 2.75
N THR A 151 4.65 21.38 1.45
CA THR A 151 4.01 22.56 0.84
C THR A 151 2.55 22.66 1.27
N LEU A 152 1.82 21.53 1.28
CA LEU A 152 0.43 21.51 1.75
C LEU A 152 0.32 21.83 3.24
N TRP A 153 1.32 21.47 4.05
CA TRP A 153 1.36 21.80 5.47
C TRP A 153 1.47 23.31 5.76
N GLN A 154 1.84 24.13 4.75
CA GLN A 154 1.85 25.58 4.89
C GLN A 154 0.46 26.21 4.75
N LEU A 155 -0.53 25.46 4.25
CA LEU A 155 -1.90 25.94 4.11
C LEU A 155 -2.68 25.74 5.42
N HIS A 156 -3.81 26.44 5.55
CA HIS A 156 -4.71 26.20 6.67
C HIS A 156 -5.28 24.77 6.61
N PRO A 157 -5.36 24.01 7.72
CA PRO A 157 -5.81 22.61 7.68
C PRO A 157 -7.18 22.39 7.00
N ALA A 158 -8.13 23.31 7.21
CA ALA A 158 -9.44 23.25 6.54
C ALA A 158 -9.31 23.34 5.01
N GLN A 159 -8.41 24.20 4.51
CA GLN A 159 -8.17 24.33 3.08
C GLN A 159 -7.53 23.07 2.50
N VAL A 160 -6.61 22.42 3.23
CA VAL A 160 -6.02 21.14 2.82
C VAL A 160 -7.11 20.05 2.73
N ALA A 161 -8.02 20.01 3.70
CA ALA A 161 -9.13 19.05 3.69
C ALA A 161 -10.10 19.31 2.52
N GLU A 162 -10.43 20.57 2.23
CA GLU A 162 -11.29 20.95 1.09
C GLU A 162 -10.66 20.57 -0.26
N LEU A 163 -9.38 20.89 -0.47
CA LEU A 163 -8.63 20.52 -1.68
C LEU A 163 -8.54 18.99 -1.82
N GLY A 164 -8.25 18.31 -0.71
CA GLY A 164 -8.19 16.87 -0.64
C GLY A 164 -9.50 16.21 -1.04
N LEU A 165 -10.61 16.61 -0.41
CA LEU A 165 -11.93 16.09 -0.73
C LEU A 165 -12.30 16.34 -2.19
N ALA A 166 -12.11 17.56 -2.69
CA ALA A 166 -12.42 17.91 -4.08
C ALA A 166 -11.60 17.06 -5.09
N SER A 167 -10.33 16.76 -4.79
CA SER A 167 -9.51 15.89 -5.63
C SER A 167 -10.02 14.44 -5.65
N LEU A 168 -10.42 13.91 -4.49
CA LEU A 168 -10.97 12.57 -4.36
C LEU A 168 -12.34 12.47 -5.05
N GLU A 169 -13.23 13.44 -4.86
CA GLU A 169 -14.54 13.46 -5.52
C GLU A 169 -14.40 13.47 -7.04
N ARG A 170 -13.54 14.31 -7.59
CA ARG A 170 -13.27 14.36 -9.04
C ARG A 170 -12.74 13.04 -9.60
N LEU A 171 -11.98 12.28 -8.81
CA LEU A 171 -11.43 10.99 -9.21
C LEU A 171 -12.42 9.83 -9.03
N LEU A 172 -13.13 9.80 -7.91
CA LEU A 172 -14.02 8.70 -7.51
C LEU A 172 -15.45 8.85 -8.05
N HIS A 173 -15.85 10.05 -8.45
CA HIS A 173 -17.16 10.37 -9.04
C HIS A 173 -16.97 11.22 -10.32
N PRO A 174 -16.31 10.66 -11.36
CA PRO A 174 -16.03 11.36 -12.61
C PRO A 174 -17.30 11.65 -13.43
#